data_AF-A0A6N7GE63-F1
#
_entry.id   AF-A0A6N7GE63-F1
#
_cell.length_a   1.000
_cell.length_b   1.000
_cell.length_c   1.000
_cell.angle_alpha   90.00
_cell.angle_beta   90.00
_cell.angle_gamma   90.00
#
_symmetry.space_group_name_H-M   'P 1'
#
loop_
_entity.id
_entity.type
_entity.pdbx_description
1 polymer ?
#
loop_
_entity_poly.entity_id
_entity_poly.type
_entity_poly.pdbx_seq_one_letter_code
_entity_poly.pdbx_strand_id
1 'polypeptide(L)'
;MTTTMVEQTRTAAPGADLRADLQAAHLAATAVVAGLDLDHRQLWRRADRTVAELAAAGDRLTAAITGEQPGSTARSVPPVVRVRTLVAAQQRLFAALDRHPALDPELLAQATREVRTATAALSSFRRAMPDLYPPQVQDRRGVSRC
;
A
#
# COMPACT_ATOMS: atom_id res chain seq x y z
N MET A 1 -29.11 38.63 -11.89
CA MET A 1 -28.53 37.88 -10.75
C MET A 1 -27.55 36.88 -11.31
N THR A 2 -26.25 37.17 -11.21
CA THR A 2 -25.16 36.34 -11.72
C THR A 2 -24.63 35.49 -10.57
N THR A 3 -24.90 34.19 -10.62
CA THR A 3 -24.37 33.22 -9.65
C THR A 3 -22.90 33.00 -9.96
N THR A 4 -22.02 33.66 -9.22
CA THR A 4 -20.59 33.34 -9.21
C THR A 4 -20.43 32.04 -8.42
N MET A 5 -20.35 30.91 -9.13
CA MET A 5 -19.84 29.67 -8.54
C MET A 5 -18.38 29.91 -8.17
N VAL A 6 -18.12 30.05 -6.87
CA VAL A 6 -16.79 29.98 -6.30
C VAL A 6 -16.29 28.56 -6.52
N GLU A 7 -15.51 28.39 -7.58
CA GLU A 7 -14.69 27.23 -7.82
C GLU A 7 -13.68 27.15 -6.66
N GLN A 8 -14.06 26.42 -5.60
CA GLN A 8 -13.16 26.06 -4.51
C GLN A 8 -12.09 25.13 -5.09
N THR A 9 -11.07 25.72 -5.71
CA THR A 9 -9.78 25.11 -5.95
C THR A 9 -9.17 24.88 -4.58
N ARG A 10 -9.51 23.75 -3.95
CA ARG A 10 -8.78 23.23 -2.80
C ARG A 10 -7.37 22.98 -3.29
N THR A 11 -6.48 23.95 -3.07
CA THR A 11 -5.05 23.84 -3.33
C THR A 11 -4.52 22.83 -2.32
N ALA A 12 -4.70 21.54 -2.63
CA ALA A 12 -4.10 20.47 -1.86
C ALA A 12 -2.58 20.66 -1.92
N ALA A 13 -1.91 20.58 -0.78
CA ALA A 13 -0.46 20.68 -0.72
C ALA A 13 0.17 19.65 -1.69
N PRO A 14 1.28 19.99 -2.38
CA PRO A 14 1.96 19.06 -3.27
C PRO A 14 2.20 17.70 -2.59
N GLY A 15 1.68 16.64 -3.22
CA GLY A 15 1.80 15.27 -2.70
C GLY A 15 0.86 14.89 -1.53
N ALA A 16 -0.15 15.70 -1.18
CA ALA A 16 -1.16 15.30 -0.19
C ALA A 16 -1.93 14.04 -0.61
N ASP A 17 -2.33 13.97 -1.89
CA ASP A 17 -3.00 12.80 -2.46
C ASP A 17 -2.10 11.56 -2.42
N LEU A 18 -0.83 11.72 -2.79
CA LEU A 18 0.18 10.66 -2.73
C LEU A 18 0.35 10.14 -1.29
N ARG A 19 0.41 11.03 -0.28
CA ARG A 19 0.51 10.63 1.13
C ARG A 19 -0.71 9.83 1.57
N ALA A 20 -1.92 10.28 1.21
CA ALA A 20 -3.16 9.57 1.53
C ALA A 20 -3.20 8.18 0.86
N ASP A 21 -2.82 8.10 -0.42
CA ASP A 21 -2.80 6.86 -1.19
C ASP A 21 -1.78 5.85 -0.63
N LEU A 22 -0.61 6.31 -0.20
CA LEU A 22 0.40 5.47 0.46
C LEU A 22 -0.07 4.97 1.82
N GLN A 23 -0.72 5.82 2.62
CA GLN A 23 -1.25 5.40 3.91
C GLN A 23 -2.37 4.35 3.75
N ALA A 24 -3.24 4.53 2.76
CA ALA A 24 -4.23 3.53 2.38
C ALA A 24 -3.58 2.20 1.95
N ALA A 25 -2.52 2.27 1.15
CA ALA A 25 -1.75 1.10 0.71
C ALA A 25 -1.15 0.33 1.90
N HIS A 26 -0.60 1.05 2.87
CA HIS A 26 -0.02 0.47 4.09
C HIS A 26 -1.06 -0.28 4.92
N LEU A 27 -2.21 0.35 5.15
CA LEU A 27 -3.32 -0.25 5.89
C LEU A 27 -3.86 -1.48 5.16
N ALA A 28 -4.00 -1.42 3.83
CA ALA A 28 -4.42 -2.56 3.02
C ALA A 28 -3.43 -3.73 3.09
N ALA A 29 -2.13 -3.45 2.96
CA ALA A 29 -1.07 -4.45 3.07
C ALA A 29 -1.05 -5.12 4.45
N THR A 30 -1.18 -4.33 5.52
CA THR A 30 -1.21 -4.84 6.89
C THR A 30 -2.44 -5.71 7.14
N ALA A 31 -3.62 -5.30 6.67
CA ALA A 31 -4.84 -6.08 6.78
C ALA A 31 -4.76 -7.41 6.00
N VAL A 32 -4.15 -7.40 4.81
CA VAL A 32 -3.89 -8.62 4.04
C VAL A 32 -2.98 -9.57 4.82
N VAL A 33 -1.83 -9.09 5.30
CA VAL A 33 -0.87 -9.94 6.03
C VAL A 33 -1.47 -10.47 7.34
N ALA A 34 -2.28 -9.67 8.05
CA ALA A 34 -2.95 -10.10 9.28
C ALA A 34 -4.04 -11.16 9.05
N GLY A 35 -4.66 -11.18 7.88
CA GLY A 35 -5.71 -12.15 7.54
C GLY A 35 -5.21 -13.44 6.87
N LEU A 36 -3.92 -13.55 6.57
CA LEU A 36 -3.35 -14.74 5.93
C LEU A 36 -3.04 -15.83 6.95
N ASP A 37 -3.58 -17.02 6.73
CA ASP A 37 -3.16 -18.23 7.42
C ASP A 37 -1.82 -18.72 6.86
N LEU A 38 -0.91 -19.16 7.74
CA LEU A 38 0.44 -19.63 7.40
C LEU A 38 0.44 -20.81 6.41
N ASP A 39 -0.64 -21.61 6.39
CA ASP A 39 -0.73 -22.80 5.54
C ASP A 39 -0.95 -22.49 4.05
N HIS A 40 -1.40 -21.28 3.71
CA HIS A 40 -1.79 -20.93 2.34
C HIS A 40 -0.63 -20.31 1.55
N ARG A 41 0.40 -21.12 1.29
CA ARG A 41 1.68 -20.72 0.68
C ARG A 41 1.58 -19.95 -0.64
N GLN A 42 0.55 -20.18 -1.46
CA GLN A 42 0.36 -19.43 -2.72
C GLN A 42 -0.14 -18.00 -2.47
N LEU A 43 -1.09 -17.84 -1.55
CA LEU A 43 -1.61 -16.51 -1.17
C LEU A 43 -0.52 -15.68 -0.48
N TRP A 44 0.29 -16.34 0.36
CA TRP A 44 1.50 -15.74 0.92
C TRP A 44 2.46 -15.20 -0.11
N ARG A 45 2.79 -15.99 -1.14
CA ARG A 45 3.69 -15.54 -2.22
C ARG A 45 3.11 -14.38 -3.02
N ARG A 46 1.79 -14.36 -3.21
CA ARG A 46 1.12 -13.27 -3.93
C ARG A 46 1.15 -11.98 -3.12
N ALA A 47 0.79 -12.04 -1.84
CA ALA A 47 0.86 -10.88 -0.95
C ALA A 47 2.30 -10.36 -0.79
N ASP A 48 3.28 -11.26 -0.60
CA ASP A 48 4.70 -10.91 -0.54
C ASP A 48 5.15 -10.12 -1.78
N ARG A 49 4.83 -10.61 -2.97
CA ARG A 49 5.16 -9.93 -4.23
C ARG A 49 4.56 -8.53 -4.30
N THR A 50 3.27 -8.40 -4.00
CA THR A 50 2.59 -7.10 -4.05
C THR A 50 3.14 -6.09 -3.03
N VAL A 51 3.45 -6.54 -1.81
CA VAL A 51 4.07 -5.68 -0.79
C VAL A 51 5.50 -5.29 -1.19
N ALA A 52 6.26 -6.21 -1.78
CA ALA A 52 7.59 -5.93 -2.30
C ALA A 52 7.58 -4.92 -3.46
N GLU A 53 6.64 -5.05 -4.39
CA GLU A 53 6.45 -4.10 -5.50
C GLU A 53 6.11 -2.70 -4.99
N LEU A 54 5.24 -2.60 -3.97
CA LEU A 54 4.88 -1.32 -3.36
C LEU A 54 6.07 -0.67 -2.63
N ALA A 55 6.84 -1.46 -1.87
CA ALA A 55 8.06 -0.96 -1.23
C ALA A 55 9.09 -0.49 -2.27
N ALA A 56 9.29 -1.26 -3.34
CA ALA A 56 10.19 -0.90 -4.44
C ALA A 56 9.71 0.37 -5.18
N ALA A 57 8.41 0.58 -5.35
CA ALA A 57 7.87 1.81 -5.92
C ALA A 57 8.18 3.02 -5.03
N GLY A 58 7.98 2.90 -3.71
CA GLY A 58 8.33 3.95 -2.76
C GLY A 58 9.82 4.28 -2.76
N ASP A 59 10.68 3.26 -2.83
CA ASP A 59 12.13 3.41 -2.91
C ASP A 59 12.58 4.05 -4.25
N ARG A 60 12.01 3.66 -5.39
CA ARG A 60 12.28 4.30 -6.70
C ARG A 60 11.87 5.76 -6.71
N LEU A 61 10.71 6.08 -6.14
CA LEU A 61 10.23 7.44 -6.07
C LEU A 61 11.08 8.30 -5.14
N THR A 62 11.50 7.74 -4.01
CA THR A 62 12.47 8.41 -3.11
C THR A 62 13.77 8.71 -3.85
N ALA A 63 14.27 7.75 -4.65
CA ALA A 63 15.47 7.95 -5.47
C ALA A 63 15.28 9.04 -6.52
N ALA A 64 14.12 9.09 -7.17
CA ALA A 64 13.81 10.12 -8.16
C ALA A 64 13.73 11.53 -7.53
N ILE A 65 13.27 11.63 -6.28
CA ILE A 65 13.17 12.89 -5.53
C ILE A 65 14.54 13.34 -5.00
N THR A 66 15.33 12.41 -4.45
CA THR A 66 16.56 12.73 -3.70
C THR A 66 17.84 12.56 -4.51
N GLY A 67 17.78 11.83 -5.64
CA GLY A 67 18.95 11.38 -6.40
C GLY A 67 19.70 10.20 -5.76
N GLU A 68 19.29 9.73 -4.58
CA GLU A 68 19.98 8.67 -3.85
C GLU A 68 19.42 7.28 -4.19
N GLN A 69 20.30 6.33 -4.53
CA GLN A 69 19.86 4.95 -4.72
C GLN A 69 19.53 4.29 -3.37
N PRO A 70 18.36 3.66 -3.25
CA PRO A 70 17.98 2.94 -2.05
C PRO A 70 18.88 1.70 -1.90
N GLY A 71 19.34 1.45 -0.66
CA GLY A 71 20.05 0.23 -0.33
C GLY A 71 19.23 -1.00 -0.69
N SER A 72 19.83 -1.94 -1.43
CA SER A 72 19.17 -3.16 -1.91
C SER A 72 18.42 -3.89 -0.80
N THR A 73 17.10 -4.06 -0.95
CA THR A 73 16.34 -4.94 -0.06
C THR A 73 16.61 -6.40 -0.41
N ALA A 74 17.00 -7.20 0.58
CA ALA A 74 17.25 -8.62 0.42
C ALA A 74 16.07 -9.34 -0.26
N ARG A 75 16.37 -10.29 -1.16
CA ARG A 75 15.38 -11.21 -1.72
C ARG A 75 15.11 -12.31 -0.69
N SER A 76 13.85 -12.75 -0.58
CA SER A 76 13.41 -13.82 0.35
C SER A 76 13.39 -13.44 1.84
N VAL A 77 12.62 -12.41 2.19
CA VAL A 77 12.43 -11.99 3.60
C VAL A 77 11.03 -12.39 4.06
N PRO A 78 10.82 -12.78 5.33
CA PRO A 78 9.48 -13.12 5.81
C PRO A 78 8.49 -11.97 5.60
N PRO A 79 7.19 -12.25 5.38
CA PRO A 79 6.18 -11.23 5.04
C PRO A 79 6.05 -10.10 6.07
N VAL A 80 6.21 -10.39 7.36
CA VAL A 80 6.25 -9.38 8.42
C VAL A 80 7.43 -8.41 8.23
N VAL A 81 8.57 -8.92 7.77
CA VAL A 81 9.75 -8.10 7.44
C VAL A 81 9.49 -7.28 6.17
N ARG A 82 8.68 -7.78 5.23
CA ARG A 82 8.25 -7.01 4.06
C ARG A 82 7.33 -5.85 4.41
N VAL A 83 6.40 -6.03 5.36
CA VAL A 83 5.59 -4.89 5.87
C VAL A 83 6.48 -3.85 6.55
N ARG A 84 7.50 -4.27 7.32
CA ARG A 84 8.49 -3.34 7.88
C ARG A 84 9.30 -2.61 6.80
N THR A 85 9.65 -3.32 5.73
CA THR A 85 10.35 -2.74 4.57
C THR A 85 9.48 -1.70 3.88
N LEU A 86 8.18 -1.97 3.71
CA LEU A 86 7.20 -1.02 3.20
C LEU A 86 7.10 0.22 4.09
N VAL A 87 7.03 0.06 5.42
CA VAL A 87 7.02 1.19 6.36
C VAL A 87 8.27 2.05 6.21
N ALA A 88 9.45 1.42 6.15
CA ALA A 88 10.71 2.13 5.99
C ALA A 88 10.76 2.91 4.66
N ALA A 89 10.33 2.30 3.55
CA ALA A 89 10.25 2.96 2.25
C ALA A 89 9.28 4.16 2.28
N GLN A 90 8.13 4.02 2.92
CA GLN A 90 7.16 5.12 3.08
C GLN A 90 7.71 6.28 3.92
N GLN A 91 8.37 5.98 5.03
CA GLN A 91 8.98 7.00 5.89
C GLN A 91 10.07 7.79 5.15
N ARG A 92 10.91 7.09 4.37
CA ARG A 92 11.92 7.76 3.52
C ARG A 92 11.28 8.66 2.48
N LEU A 93 10.23 8.17 1.82
CA LEU A 93 9.51 8.94 0.82
C LEU A 93 8.85 10.18 1.43
N PHE A 94 8.20 10.07 2.59
CA PHE A 94 7.62 11.23 3.28
C PHE A 94 8.70 12.24 3.66
N ALA A 95 9.81 11.79 4.22
CA ALA A 95 10.92 12.67 4.55
C ALA A 95 11.52 13.35 3.30
N ALA A 96 11.54 12.67 2.15
CA ALA A 96 11.95 13.26 0.89
C ALA A 96 10.95 14.32 0.39
N LEU A 97 9.64 14.02 0.44
CA LEU A 97 8.58 14.97 0.09
C LEU A 97 8.61 16.22 1.00
N ASP A 98 8.93 16.06 2.29
CA ASP A 98 9.03 17.18 3.23
C ASP A 98 10.25 18.07 2.95
N ARG A 99 11.37 17.46 2.51
CA ARG A 99 12.61 18.18 2.16
C ARG A 99 12.57 18.85 0.79
N HIS A 100 11.69 18.39 -0.10
CA HIS A 100 11.57 18.88 -1.47
C HIS A 100 10.13 19.36 -1.75
N PRO A 101 9.71 20.53 -1.25
CA PRO A 101 8.35 21.03 -1.46
C PRO A 101 8.07 21.53 -2.89
N ALA A 102 9.12 21.85 -3.65
CA ALA A 102 9.04 22.31 -5.05
C ALA A 102 9.32 21.16 -6.03
N LEU A 103 8.57 20.06 -5.90
CA LEU A 103 8.68 18.91 -6.78
C LEU A 103 7.97 19.14 -8.11
N ASP A 104 8.51 18.49 -9.16
CA ASP A 104 7.89 18.45 -10.47
C ASP A 104 6.46 17.86 -10.39
N PRO A 105 5.43 18.62 -10.80
CA PRO A 105 4.04 18.16 -10.80
C PRO A 105 3.82 16.89 -11.64
N GLU A 106 4.55 16.69 -12.74
CA GLU A 106 4.41 15.50 -13.59
C GLU A 106 4.91 14.24 -12.88
N LEU A 107 6.05 14.36 -12.19
CA LEU A 107 6.61 13.30 -11.36
C LEU A 107 5.66 12.92 -10.22
N LEU A 108 5.06 13.91 -9.55
CA LEU A 108 4.06 13.68 -8.50
C LEU A 108 2.79 13.02 -9.05
N ALA A 109 2.31 13.43 -10.23
CA ALA A 109 1.15 12.82 -10.87
C ALA A 109 1.41 11.37 -11.27
N GLN A 110 2.59 11.08 -11.84
CA GLN A 110 3.00 9.72 -12.21
C GLN A 110 3.11 8.82 -10.98
N ALA A 111 3.80 9.30 -9.94
CA ALA A 111 3.90 8.62 -8.65
C ALA A 111 2.54 8.28 -8.05
N THR A 112 1.62 9.25 -8.06
CA THR A 112 0.26 9.08 -7.56
C THR A 112 -0.49 7.99 -8.34
N ARG A 113 -0.36 7.96 -9.67
CA ARG A 113 -0.96 6.90 -10.51
C ARG A 113 -0.40 5.52 -10.16
N GLU A 114 0.92 5.39 -10.04
CA GLU A 114 1.58 4.12 -9.72
C GLU A 114 1.13 3.58 -8.35
N VAL A 115 1.11 4.45 -7.33
CA VAL A 115 0.65 4.08 -5.99
C VAL A 115 -0.83 3.70 -6.02
N ARG A 116 -1.70 4.46 -6.70
CA ARG A 116 -3.12 4.12 -6.82
C ARG A 116 -3.35 2.76 -7.46
N THR A 117 -2.61 2.43 -8.53
CA THR A 117 -2.71 1.12 -9.17
C THR A 117 -2.29 0.00 -8.22
N ALA A 118 -1.19 0.17 -7.48
CA ALA A 118 -0.75 -0.82 -6.49
C ALA A 118 -1.75 -0.96 -5.31
N THR A 119 -2.29 0.15 -4.80
CA THR A 119 -3.32 0.18 -3.75
C THR A 119 -4.62 -0.49 -4.22
N ALA A 120 -5.03 -0.27 -5.46
CA ALA A 120 -6.19 -0.91 -6.06
C ALA A 120 -5.99 -2.43 -6.17
N ALA A 121 -4.80 -2.89 -6.59
CA ALA A 121 -4.46 -4.31 -6.64
C ALA A 121 -4.52 -4.97 -5.25
N LEU A 122 -3.96 -4.33 -4.22
CA LEU A 122 -4.05 -4.79 -2.83
C LEU A 122 -5.50 -4.84 -2.32
N SER A 123 -6.28 -3.81 -2.63
CA SER A 123 -7.68 -3.71 -2.20
C SER A 123 -8.59 -4.73 -2.90
N SER A 124 -8.30 -5.04 -4.17
CA SER A 124 -8.97 -6.10 -4.91
C SER A 124 -8.60 -7.48 -4.35
N PHE A 125 -7.31 -7.73 -4.10
CA PHE A 125 -6.85 -8.96 -3.45
C PHE A 125 -7.50 -9.16 -2.08
N ARG A 126 -7.54 -8.13 -1.24
CA ARG A 126 -8.22 -8.15 0.06
C ARG A 126 -9.70 -8.51 -0.06
N ARG A 127 -10.41 -7.91 -1.03
CA ARG A 127 -11.84 -8.18 -1.27
C ARG A 127 -12.10 -9.60 -1.77
N ALA A 128 -11.16 -10.21 -2.47
CA ALA A 128 -11.27 -11.59 -2.93
C ALA A 128 -10.90 -12.61 -1.85
N MET A 129 -10.27 -12.21 -0.73
CA MET A 129 -9.90 -13.15 0.33
C MET A 129 -11.08 -13.90 0.95
N PRO A 130 -12.25 -13.30 1.25
CA PRO A 130 -13.43 -14.02 1.75
C PRO A 130 -13.98 -15.07 0.78
N ASP A 131 -13.81 -14.90 -0.53
CA ASP A 131 -14.24 -15.91 -1.51
C ASP A 131 -13.22 -17.05 -1.62
N LEU A 132 -11.95 -16.75 -1.34
CA LEU A 132 -10.86 -17.73 -1.21
C LEU A 132 -10.85 -18.42 0.18
N TYR A 133 -11.57 -17.84 1.14
CA TYR A 133 -11.80 -18.30 2.51
C TYR A 133 -13.28 -18.12 2.88
N PRO A 134 -14.19 -18.98 2.38
CA PRO A 134 -15.53 -18.99 2.94
C PRO A 134 -15.39 -19.18 4.46
N PRO A 135 -16.11 -18.40 5.29
CA PRO A 135 -16.05 -18.57 6.73
C PRO A 135 -16.32 -20.05 7.01
N GLN A 136 -15.38 -20.69 7.72
CA GLN A 136 -15.58 -22.04 8.21
C GLN A 136 -16.84 -21.98 9.06
N VAL A 137 -17.96 -22.44 8.51
CA VAL A 137 -19.20 -22.62 9.26
C VAL A 137 -18.83 -23.67 10.28
N GLN A 138 -18.46 -23.22 11.48
CA GLN A 138 -18.39 -24.08 12.65
C GLN A 138 -19.78 -24.67 12.77
N ASP A 139 -19.90 -25.93 12.38
CA ASP A 139 -21.08 -26.73 12.60
C ASP A 139 -21.29 -26.82 14.12
N ARG A 140 -22.07 -25.87 14.66
CA ARG A 140 -22.52 -25.86 16.06
C ARG A 140 -23.66 -26.86 16.27
N ARG A 141 -23.56 -28.04 15.65
CA ARG A 141 -24.43 -29.20 15.89
C ARG A 141 -23.57 -30.46 15.80
N GLY A 142 -23.28 -31.19 16.87
CA GLY A 142 -23.60 -31.02 18.26
C GLY A 142 -22.64 -31.92 19.02
N VAL A 143 -22.03 -31.37 20.06
CA VAL A 143 -21.60 -32.19 21.18
C VAL A 143 -22.89 -32.71 21.82
N SER A 144 -23.23 -33.96 21.57
CA SER A 144 -24.04 -34.74 22.51
C SER A 144 -23.12 -35.74 23.20
N ARG A 145 -23.15 -35.67 24.52
CA ARG A 145 -22.35 -36.40 25.49
C ARG A 145 -22.71 -37.89 25.55
N CYS A 146 -21.72 -38.68 26.00
CA CYS A 146 -21.77 -40.04 26.53
C CYS A 146 -22.00 -41.17 25.51
#